data_AF-A0A7V4UHL0-F1
#
_entry.id   AF-A0A7V4UHL0-F1
#
_cell.length_a   1.000
_cell.length_b   1.000
_cell.length_c   1.000
_cell.angle_alpha   90.00
_cell.angle_beta   90.00
_cell.angle_gamma   90.00
#
_symmetry.space_group_name_H-M   'P 1'
#
loop_
_entity.id
_entity.type
_entity.pdbx_description
1 polymer ?
#
loop_
_entity_poly.entity_id
_entity_poly.type
_entity_poly.pdbx_seq_one_letter_code
_entity_poly.pdbx_strand_id
1 'polypeptide(L)'
;MTNTNQARTPVPLGLRPSFGFGDRLGLATPGHIEAMRRAGQGIAPIFPQQSIREMSRTNRSPEAVMSDAVSAVVAAGWTEDFGADADHLKTPADVDRTAAVSFSFFTIDPSDAVDAKTDNYPRDVLEGRFAEVRDEIDWFNKYRGKQVKLATGTTVNLDEEAVMRAAVKYGRA
;
A
#
# COMPACT_ATOMS: atom_id res chain seq x y z
N MET A 1 32.12 -25.54 -3.63
CA MET A 1 31.74 -24.44 -4.54
C MET A 1 30.23 -24.46 -4.67
N THR A 2 29.53 -23.70 -3.84
CA THR A 2 28.06 -23.61 -3.86
C THR A 2 27.64 -22.59 -4.93
N ASN A 3 26.74 -23.01 -5.82
CA ASN A 3 26.16 -22.23 -6.92
C ASN A 3 25.83 -20.78 -6.53
N THR A 4 26.56 -19.80 -7.04
CA THR A 4 26.41 -18.36 -6.74
C THR A 4 25.48 -17.61 -7.71
N ASN A 5 24.58 -18.29 -8.41
CA ASN A 5 23.68 -17.62 -9.36
C ASN A 5 22.22 -18.04 -9.22
N GLN A 6 21.74 -18.10 -7.98
CA GLN A 6 20.32 -18.27 -7.74
C GLN A 6 19.66 -16.89 -7.89
N ALA A 7 18.85 -16.73 -8.93
CA ALA A 7 18.02 -15.54 -9.11
C ALA A 7 17.19 -15.32 -7.84
N ARG A 8 17.36 -14.16 -7.20
CA ARG A 8 16.59 -13.77 -6.01
C ARG A 8 15.37 -13.00 -6.47
N THR A 9 14.19 -13.50 -6.13
CA THR A 9 12.91 -12.87 -6.46
C THR A 9 12.22 -12.46 -5.16
N PRO A 10 11.66 -11.24 -5.08
CA PRO A 10 10.86 -10.85 -3.92
C PRO A 10 9.60 -11.71 -3.82
N VAL A 11 9.06 -11.84 -2.61
CA VAL A 11 7.88 -12.67 -2.33
C VAL A 11 6.87 -11.90 -1.46
N PRO A 12 5.57 -12.23 -1.53
CA PRO A 12 4.60 -11.73 -0.58
C PRO A 12 5.01 -12.10 0.86
N LEU A 13 5.09 -11.10 1.73
CA LEU A 13 5.56 -11.31 3.11
C LEU A 13 4.45 -11.79 4.07
N GLY A 14 3.19 -11.75 3.64
CA GLY A 14 2.04 -12.14 4.45
C GLY A 14 1.81 -11.19 5.64
N LEU A 15 1.54 -11.75 6.81
CA LEU A 15 1.29 -10.99 8.05
C LEU A 15 2.56 -10.69 8.86
N ARG A 16 3.74 -10.99 8.32
CA ARG A 16 5.01 -10.70 9.00
C ARG A 16 5.16 -9.19 9.17
N PRO A 17 5.59 -8.70 10.36
CA PRO A 17 6.02 -7.31 10.49
C PRO A 17 7.09 -7.01 9.44
N SER A 18 6.94 -5.89 8.72
CA SER A 18 7.82 -5.53 7.61
C SER A 18 8.17 -4.05 7.64
N PHE A 19 9.25 -3.71 6.93
CA PHE A 19 9.68 -2.32 6.77
C PHE A 19 10.05 -2.04 5.32
N GLY A 20 9.54 -0.91 4.82
CA GLY A 20 9.75 -0.40 3.49
C GLY A 20 11.04 0.41 3.35
N PHE A 21 11.96 -0.04 2.49
CA PHE A 21 13.29 0.54 2.32
C PHE A 21 13.42 1.33 1.01
N GLY A 22 12.54 2.32 0.82
CA GLY A 22 12.51 3.14 -0.38
C GLY A 22 13.87 3.76 -0.75
N ASP A 23 14.30 3.53 -1.99
CA ASP A 23 15.60 3.97 -2.50
C ASP A 23 15.42 4.69 -3.84
N ARG A 24 15.31 6.02 -3.78
CA ARG A 24 15.16 6.88 -4.97
C ARG A 24 16.44 7.01 -5.81
N LEU A 25 17.58 6.56 -5.27
CA LEU A 25 18.90 6.75 -5.86
C LEU A 25 19.44 5.47 -6.52
N GLY A 26 18.94 4.30 -6.10
CA GLY A 26 19.46 2.99 -6.53
C GLY A 26 20.77 2.59 -5.85
N LEU A 27 21.16 3.28 -4.77
CA LEU A 27 22.47 3.13 -4.11
C LEU A 27 22.37 2.82 -2.61
N ALA A 28 21.18 2.95 -2.02
CA ALA A 28 21.00 2.84 -0.58
C ALA A 28 20.80 1.39 -0.10
N THR A 29 20.34 0.50 -0.99
CA THR A 29 20.02 -0.90 -0.63
C THR A 29 21.14 -1.65 0.12
N PRO A 30 22.45 -1.52 -0.21
CA PRO A 30 23.52 -2.13 0.59
C PRO A 30 23.52 -1.67 2.06
N GLY A 31 23.27 -0.38 2.31
CA GLY A 31 23.15 0.17 3.65
C GLY A 31 21.88 -0.31 4.37
N HIS A 32 20.77 -0.44 3.65
CA HIS A 32 19.53 -1.02 4.16
C HIS A 32 19.73 -2.47 4.63
N ILE A 33 20.42 -3.28 3.83
CA ILE A 33 20.76 -4.67 4.18
C ILE A 33 21.64 -4.71 5.43
N GLU A 34 22.64 -3.84 5.55
CA GLU A 34 23.50 -3.80 6.73
C GLU A 34 22.73 -3.37 7.99
N ALA A 35 21.79 -2.43 7.85
CA ALA A 35 20.90 -2.06 8.96
C ALA A 35 20.03 -3.24 9.41
N MET A 36 19.47 -4.01 8.46
CA MET A 36 18.69 -5.21 8.76
C MET A 36 19.51 -6.29 9.48
N ARG A 37 20.78 -6.48 9.11
CA ARG A 37 21.67 -7.41 9.84
C ARG A 37 21.93 -7.00 11.27
N ARG A 38 22.09 -5.70 11.53
CA ARG A 38 22.43 -5.17 12.85
C ARG A 38 21.24 -5.06 13.77
N ALA A 39 20.06 -4.76 13.23
CA ALA A 39 18.89 -4.35 14.02
C ALA A 39 17.53 -4.79 13.44
N GLY A 40 17.48 -5.58 12.38
CA GLY A 40 16.25 -5.98 11.69
C GLY A 40 15.52 -7.19 12.27
N GLN A 41 15.93 -7.70 13.43
CA GLN A 41 15.36 -8.92 14.00
C GLN A 41 13.83 -8.80 14.16
N GLY A 42 13.10 -9.73 13.57
CA GLY A 42 11.63 -9.77 13.62
C GLY A 42 10.94 -8.88 12.57
N ILE A 43 11.69 -8.19 11.72
CA ILE A 43 11.19 -7.37 10.61
C ILE A 43 11.61 -8.01 9.28
N ALA A 44 10.67 -8.17 8.34
CA ALA A 44 10.98 -8.58 6.97
C ALA A 44 11.21 -7.35 6.07
N PRO A 45 12.30 -7.30 5.29
CA PRO A 45 12.59 -6.12 4.48
C PRO A 45 11.80 -6.10 3.18
N ILE A 46 11.42 -4.90 2.74
CA ILE A 46 10.93 -4.62 1.39
C ILE A 46 11.95 -3.70 0.72
N PHE A 47 12.91 -4.28 -0.02
CA PHE A 47 14.03 -3.50 -0.57
C PHE A 47 13.64 -2.68 -1.82
N PRO A 48 13.03 -3.27 -2.87
CA PRO A 48 12.52 -2.49 -3.97
C PRO A 48 11.20 -1.84 -3.53
N GLN A 49 11.27 -0.56 -3.18
CA GLN A 49 10.07 0.24 -2.92
C GLN A 49 10.24 1.60 -3.59
N GLN A 50 9.27 1.97 -4.42
CA GLN A 50 9.15 3.32 -4.94
C GLN A 50 7.73 3.53 -5.49
N SER A 51 7.20 4.74 -5.34
CA SER A 51 5.93 5.12 -5.96
C SER A 51 6.10 5.54 -7.41
N ILE A 52 5.02 5.48 -8.20
CA ILE A 52 5.01 5.93 -9.61
C ILE A 52 5.44 7.40 -9.73
N ARG A 53 4.98 8.24 -8.79
CA ARG A 53 5.37 9.66 -8.73
C ARG A 53 6.87 9.84 -8.52
N GLU A 54 7.46 9.06 -7.63
CA GLU A 54 8.90 9.11 -7.41
C GLU A 54 9.67 8.61 -8.62
N MET A 55 9.27 7.47 -9.20
CA MET A 55 9.88 6.91 -10.42
C MET A 55 9.92 7.94 -11.55
N SER A 56 8.79 8.61 -11.80
CA SER A 56 8.69 9.69 -12.78
C SER A 56 9.66 10.85 -12.48
N ARG A 57 9.74 11.31 -11.21
CA ARG A 57 10.62 12.43 -10.81
C ARG A 57 12.10 12.09 -10.88
N THR A 58 12.47 10.85 -10.64
CA THR A 58 13.86 10.38 -10.70
C THR A 58 14.22 9.83 -12.08
N ASN A 59 13.30 9.83 -13.04
CA ASN A 59 13.44 9.19 -14.35
C ASN A 59 13.91 7.73 -14.25
N ARG A 60 13.36 7.00 -13.27
CA ARG A 60 13.61 5.57 -13.06
C ARG A 60 12.40 4.77 -13.51
N SER A 61 12.62 3.55 -13.96
CA SER A 61 11.56 2.61 -14.31
C SER A 61 11.37 1.57 -13.19
N PRO A 62 10.22 0.86 -13.16
CA PRO A 62 10.02 -0.27 -12.25
C PRO A 62 11.15 -1.32 -12.34
N GLU A 63 11.62 -1.61 -13.57
CA GLU A 63 12.74 -2.52 -13.83
C GLU A 63 14.01 -2.06 -13.13
N ALA A 64 14.35 -0.77 -13.22
CA ALA A 64 15.55 -0.21 -12.59
C ALA A 64 15.47 -0.29 -11.05
N VAL A 65 14.30 0.03 -10.48
CA VAL A 65 14.06 -0.10 -9.03
C VAL A 65 14.27 -1.54 -8.57
N MET A 66 13.70 -2.50 -9.30
CA MET A 66 13.85 -3.92 -9.00
C MET A 66 15.30 -4.39 -9.16
N SER A 67 15.94 -4.06 -10.29
CA SER A 67 17.28 -4.54 -10.62
C SER A 67 18.33 -4.05 -9.64
N ASP A 68 18.27 -2.78 -9.23
CA ASP A 68 19.25 -2.20 -8.31
C ASP A 68 19.17 -2.88 -6.93
N ALA A 69 17.94 -3.06 -6.42
CA ALA A 69 17.72 -3.72 -5.14
C ALA A 69 18.09 -5.22 -5.17
N VAL A 70 17.67 -5.96 -6.19
CA VAL A 70 18.00 -7.39 -6.33
C VAL A 70 19.51 -7.60 -6.51
N SER A 71 20.18 -6.74 -7.27
CA SER A 71 21.64 -6.79 -7.43
C SER A 71 22.34 -6.59 -6.09
N ALA A 72 21.89 -5.64 -5.26
CA ALA A 72 22.42 -5.44 -3.92
C ALA A 72 22.15 -6.63 -2.97
N VAL A 73 20.95 -7.24 -3.04
CA VAL A 73 20.60 -8.46 -2.29
C VAL A 73 21.54 -9.61 -2.62
N VAL A 74 21.79 -9.84 -3.91
CA VAL A 74 22.71 -10.89 -4.39
C VAL A 74 24.14 -10.58 -3.97
N ALA A 75 24.63 -9.36 -4.22
CA ALA A 75 26.00 -8.94 -3.89
C ALA A 75 26.29 -9.01 -2.39
N ALA A 76 25.30 -8.70 -1.55
CA ALA A 76 25.43 -8.80 -0.11
C ALA A 76 25.32 -10.24 0.41
N GLY A 77 24.85 -11.20 -0.39
CA GLY A 77 24.57 -12.56 0.06
C GLY A 77 23.38 -12.63 1.04
N TRP A 78 22.37 -11.79 0.85
CA TRP A 78 21.16 -11.81 1.69
C TRP A 78 20.28 -13.00 1.30
N THR A 79 20.08 -13.93 2.24
CA THR A 79 19.40 -15.22 1.98
C THR A 79 17.95 -15.27 2.45
N GLU A 80 17.55 -14.40 3.38
CA GLU A 80 16.17 -14.34 3.88
C GLU A 80 15.21 -13.74 2.85
N ASP A 81 13.93 -14.06 2.96
CA ASP A 81 12.88 -13.46 2.12
C ASP A 81 12.90 -11.93 2.21
N PHE A 82 12.51 -11.29 1.11
CA PHE A 82 12.26 -9.85 1.04
C PHE A 82 11.05 -9.60 0.14
N GLY A 83 10.34 -8.50 0.38
CA GLY A 83 9.22 -8.05 -0.46
C GLY A 83 9.67 -6.98 -1.46
N ALA A 84 8.74 -6.60 -2.32
CA ALA A 84 8.87 -5.45 -3.21
C ALA A 84 7.54 -4.71 -3.34
N ASP A 85 7.53 -3.42 -3.00
CA ASP A 85 6.32 -2.59 -2.89
C ASP A 85 6.22 -1.55 -4.00
N ALA A 86 5.20 -1.74 -4.83
CA ALA A 86 4.76 -0.78 -5.83
C ALA A 86 3.85 0.23 -5.12
N ASP A 87 4.46 1.34 -4.70
CA ASP A 87 3.84 2.26 -3.76
C ASP A 87 2.89 3.26 -4.45
N HIS A 88 1.82 3.69 -3.76
CA HIS A 88 0.86 4.69 -4.21
C HIS A 88 0.33 4.50 -5.66
N LEU A 89 -0.19 3.32 -5.99
CA LEU A 89 -0.75 3.00 -7.31
C LEU A 89 -2.17 3.54 -7.46
N LYS A 90 -2.41 4.23 -8.57
CA LYS A 90 -3.71 4.83 -8.89
C LYS A 90 -4.39 4.26 -10.13
N THR A 91 -3.64 3.58 -10.99
CA THR A 91 -4.16 3.08 -12.28
C THR A 91 -3.89 1.59 -12.44
N PRO A 92 -4.79 0.84 -13.12
CA PRO A 92 -4.52 -0.56 -13.48
C PRO A 92 -3.25 -0.73 -14.31
N ALA A 93 -2.93 0.23 -15.19
CA ALA A 93 -1.73 0.17 -16.01
C ALA A 93 -0.44 0.22 -15.16
N ASP A 94 -0.42 0.98 -14.06
CA ASP A 94 0.73 1.01 -13.16
C ASP A 94 0.85 -0.30 -12.35
N VAL A 95 -0.28 -0.93 -11.99
CA VAL A 95 -0.31 -2.28 -11.41
C VAL A 95 0.30 -3.28 -12.39
N ASP A 96 -0.14 -3.29 -13.65
CA ASP A 96 0.34 -4.23 -14.66
C ASP A 96 1.85 -4.09 -14.91
N ARG A 97 2.34 -2.85 -15.03
CA ARG A 97 3.77 -2.57 -15.28
C ARG A 97 4.66 -2.99 -14.12
N THR A 98 4.21 -2.79 -12.88
CA THR A 98 4.98 -3.18 -11.70
C THR A 98 4.89 -4.69 -11.44
N ALA A 99 3.73 -5.31 -11.68
CA ALA A 99 3.58 -6.76 -11.63
C ALA A 99 4.49 -7.48 -12.66
N ALA A 100 4.62 -6.92 -13.86
CA ALA A 100 5.49 -7.46 -14.92
C ALA A 100 6.97 -7.59 -14.51
N VAL A 101 7.42 -6.80 -13.52
CA VAL A 101 8.79 -6.84 -13.01
C VAL A 101 8.90 -7.44 -11.61
N SER A 102 7.90 -8.24 -11.20
CA SER A 102 7.87 -8.99 -9.94
C SER A 102 7.71 -8.16 -8.66
N PHE A 103 7.11 -6.97 -8.71
CA PHE A 103 6.60 -6.38 -7.46
C PHE A 103 5.60 -7.34 -6.80
N SER A 104 5.69 -7.51 -5.49
CA SER A 104 4.95 -8.53 -4.72
C SER A 104 4.00 -7.94 -3.68
N PHE A 105 4.03 -6.63 -3.51
CA PHE A 105 3.17 -5.82 -2.68
C PHE A 105 2.69 -4.64 -3.54
N PHE A 106 1.39 -4.37 -3.53
CA PHE A 106 0.76 -3.28 -4.30
C PHE A 106 -0.01 -2.37 -3.34
N THR A 107 0.44 -1.13 -3.18
CA THR A 107 -0.22 -0.13 -2.34
C THR A 107 -1.20 0.67 -3.19
N ILE A 108 -2.49 0.29 -3.16
CA ILE A 108 -3.54 0.98 -3.91
C ILE A 108 -3.94 2.27 -3.19
N ASP A 109 -3.89 3.39 -3.92
CA ASP A 109 -4.18 4.72 -3.42
C ASP A 109 -5.52 5.23 -4.01
N PRO A 110 -6.64 5.10 -3.27
CA PRO A 110 -7.94 5.55 -3.73
C PRO A 110 -8.18 7.04 -3.42
N SER A 111 -7.17 7.80 -2.99
CA SER A 111 -7.34 9.17 -2.46
C SER A 111 -8.04 10.14 -3.42
N ASP A 112 -7.93 9.94 -4.74
CA ASP A 112 -8.61 10.78 -5.73
C ASP A 112 -10.14 10.61 -5.70
N ALA A 113 -10.64 9.48 -5.21
CA ALA A 113 -12.06 9.19 -5.05
C ALA A 113 -12.60 9.53 -3.66
N VAL A 114 -11.74 9.94 -2.72
CA VAL A 114 -12.13 10.22 -1.33
C VAL A 114 -12.57 11.68 -1.17
N ASP A 115 -13.85 11.90 -0.82
CA ASP A 115 -14.35 13.24 -0.50
C ASP A 115 -14.08 13.62 0.98
N ALA A 116 -12.91 14.18 1.24
CA ALA A 116 -12.50 14.63 2.56
C ALA A 116 -13.38 15.76 3.14
N LYS A 117 -14.10 16.53 2.31
CA LYS A 117 -14.94 17.64 2.81
C LYS A 117 -16.20 17.13 3.50
N THR A 118 -16.56 15.87 3.25
CA THR A 118 -17.73 15.19 3.82
C THR A 118 -17.82 15.29 5.33
N ASP A 119 -16.71 15.37 6.05
CA ASP A 119 -16.71 15.48 7.51
C ASP A 119 -17.41 16.77 8.00
N ASN A 120 -17.46 17.80 7.15
CA ASN A 120 -17.99 19.12 7.50
C ASN A 120 -19.24 19.51 6.70
N TYR A 121 -19.80 18.62 5.87
CA TYR A 121 -21.01 18.95 5.13
C TYR A 121 -22.19 19.21 6.07
N PRO A 122 -22.94 20.32 5.88
CA PRO A 122 -24.27 20.48 6.42
C PRO A 122 -25.18 19.33 5.99
N ARG A 123 -26.23 19.07 6.77
CA ARG A 123 -27.06 17.88 6.59
C ARG A 123 -27.75 17.84 5.21
N ASP A 124 -28.30 18.95 4.76
CA ASP A 124 -28.94 19.07 3.45
C ASP A 124 -27.96 18.79 2.30
N VAL A 125 -26.73 19.30 2.41
CA VAL A 125 -25.66 19.02 1.44
C VAL A 125 -25.28 17.54 1.48
N LEU A 126 -25.13 16.96 2.67
CA LEU A 126 -24.79 15.56 2.85
C LEU A 126 -25.85 14.64 2.24
N GLU A 127 -27.14 14.92 2.47
CA GLU A 127 -28.25 14.15 1.90
C GLU A 127 -28.28 14.23 0.37
N GLY A 128 -28.03 15.42 -0.19
CA GLY A 128 -27.89 15.60 -1.64
C GLY A 128 -26.72 14.79 -2.22
N ARG A 129 -25.54 14.85 -1.60
CA ARG A 129 -24.37 14.07 -2.02
C ARG A 129 -24.58 12.57 -1.85
N PHE A 130 -25.28 12.16 -0.80
CA PHE A 130 -25.60 10.77 -0.56
C PHE A 130 -26.51 10.20 -1.65
N ALA A 131 -27.49 10.98 -2.11
CA ALA A 131 -28.37 10.56 -3.21
C ALA A 131 -27.57 10.26 -4.50
N GLU A 132 -26.45 10.96 -4.75
CA GLU A 132 -25.59 10.72 -5.91
C GLU A 132 -24.84 9.37 -5.85
N VAL A 133 -24.53 8.85 -4.66
CA VAL A 133 -23.71 7.63 -4.48
C VAL A 133 -24.53 6.44 -3.96
N ARG A 134 -25.78 6.66 -3.54
CA ARG A 134 -26.61 5.66 -2.86
C ARG A 134 -26.72 4.35 -3.63
N ASP A 135 -26.88 4.43 -4.94
CA ASP A 135 -27.11 3.27 -5.81
C ASP A 135 -25.81 2.59 -6.26
N GLU A 136 -24.65 3.20 -5.98
CA GLU A 136 -23.32 2.63 -6.23
C GLU A 136 -22.85 1.73 -5.07
N ILE A 137 -23.57 1.74 -3.93
CA ILE A 137 -23.23 0.98 -2.73
C ILE A 137 -24.37 0.04 -2.28
N ASP A 138 -24.00 -1.11 -1.72
CA ASP A 138 -24.95 -2.14 -1.25
C ASP A 138 -25.06 -2.24 0.28
N TRP A 139 -24.24 -1.47 1.01
CA TRP A 139 -23.99 -1.70 2.43
C TRP A 139 -24.63 -0.67 3.37
N PHE A 140 -25.20 0.43 2.87
CA PHE A 140 -25.80 1.46 3.73
C PHE A 140 -26.83 0.89 4.72
N ASN A 141 -27.84 0.18 4.21
CA ASN A 141 -28.87 -0.47 5.03
C ASN A 141 -28.32 -1.61 5.89
N LYS A 142 -27.19 -2.22 5.51
CA LYS A 142 -26.54 -3.27 6.29
C LYS A 142 -25.89 -2.72 7.55
N TYR A 143 -25.47 -1.45 7.57
CA TYR A 143 -24.75 -0.86 8.70
C TYR A 143 -25.55 0.19 9.47
N ARG A 144 -26.48 0.90 8.84
CA ARG A 144 -27.31 1.92 9.51
C ARG A 144 -27.98 1.38 10.76
N GLY A 145 -27.83 2.11 11.86
CA GLY A 145 -28.39 1.80 13.18
C GLY A 145 -27.63 0.74 13.97
N LYS A 146 -26.51 0.21 13.45
CA LYS A 146 -25.70 -0.77 14.18
C LYS A 146 -24.79 -0.11 15.20
N GLN A 147 -24.42 -0.91 16.19
CA GLN A 147 -23.38 -0.60 17.15
C GLN A 147 -22.39 -1.76 17.18
N VAL A 148 -21.10 -1.45 17.06
CA VAL A 148 -20.03 -2.47 17.08
C VAL A 148 -19.10 -2.18 18.24
N LYS A 149 -19.05 -3.09 19.22
CA LYS A 149 -18.10 -3.01 20.32
C LYS A 149 -16.80 -3.72 19.93
N LEU A 150 -15.71 -2.98 19.91
CA LEU A 150 -14.37 -3.51 19.66
C LEU A 150 -13.84 -4.20 20.92
N ALA A 151 -12.91 -5.14 20.75
CA ALA A 151 -12.26 -5.85 21.85
C ALA A 151 -11.53 -4.90 22.83
N THR A 152 -11.14 -3.72 22.34
CA THR A 152 -10.52 -2.64 23.13
C THR A 152 -11.50 -1.88 24.03
N GLY A 153 -12.81 -2.19 23.96
CA GLY A 153 -13.86 -1.53 24.71
C GLY A 153 -14.51 -0.34 23.98
N THR A 154 -13.86 0.21 22.95
CA THR A 154 -14.43 1.26 22.09
C THR A 154 -15.69 0.76 21.41
N THR A 155 -16.71 1.61 21.36
CA THR A 155 -17.98 1.31 20.70
C THR A 155 -18.16 2.24 19.50
N VAL A 156 -18.28 1.66 18.31
CA VAL A 156 -18.52 2.36 17.05
C VAL A 156 -20.02 2.42 16.81
N ASN A 157 -20.58 3.62 16.82
CA ASN A 157 -21.98 3.86 16.49
C ASN A 157 -22.10 4.14 14.99
N LEU A 158 -22.85 3.30 14.29
CA LEU A 158 -23.12 3.42 12.86
C LEU A 158 -24.53 3.98 12.68
N ASP A 159 -24.78 5.16 13.24
CA ASP A 159 -26.05 5.85 13.01
C ASP A 159 -26.20 6.28 11.55
N GLU A 160 -27.38 6.78 11.20
CA GLU A 160 -27.70 7.13 9.82
C GLU A 160 -26.74 8.17 9.24
N GLU A 161 -26.40 9.21 10.00
CA GLU A 161 -25.52 10.27 9.53
C GLU A 161 -24.08 9.76 9.36
N ALA A 162 -23.57 8.97 10.30
CA ALA A 162 -22.24 8.38 10.23
C ALA A 162 -22.08 7.48 8.99
N VAL A 163 -23.08 6.62 8.71
CA VAL A 163 -23.05 5.73 7.55
C VAL A 163 -23.24 6.53 6.25
N MET A 164 -24.04 7.58 6.26
CA MET A 164 -24.20 8.50 5.13
C MET A 164 -22.90 9.24 4.79
N ARG A 165 -22.19 9.77 5.80
CA ARG A 165 -20.87 10.38 5.62
C ARG A 165 -19.85 9.38 5.10
N ALA A 166 -19.83 8.15 5.63
CA ALA A 166 -18.97 7.10 5.10
C ALA A 166 -19.28 6.79 3.62
N ALA A 167 -20.56 6.76 3.23
CA ALA A 167 -20.98 6.49 1.86
C ALA A 167 -20.52 7.58 0.90
N VAL A 168 -20.73 8.85 1.25
CA VAL A 168 -20.27 9.98 0.42
C VAL A 168 -18.74 10.04 0.36
N LYS A 169 -18.05 9.79 1.47
CA LYS A 169 -16.59 9.92 1.55
C LYS A 169 -15.84 8.78 0.87
N TYR A 170 -16.33 7.55 0.98
CA TYR A 170 -15.60 6.34 0.57
C TYR A 170 -16.35 5.46 -0.42
N GLY A 171 -17.61 5.73 -0.75
CA GLY A 171 -18.42 4.83 -1.58
C GLY A 171 -17.88 4.59 -3.00
N ARG A 172 -17.10 5.53 -3.52
CA ARG A 172 -16.48 5.48 -4.87
C ARG A 172 -15.00 5.09 -4.86
N ALA A 173 -14.42 4.96 -3.67
CA ALA A 173 -13.03 4.56 -3.45
C ALA A 173 -12.88 3.05 -3.57
#